data_AF-A0A2R6XWW2-F1
#
_entry.id   AF-A0A2R6XWW2-F1
#
_cell.length_a   1.000
_cell.length_b   1.000
_cell.length_c   1.000
_cell.angle_alpha   90.00
_cell.angle_beta   90.00
_cell.angle_gamma   90.00
#
_symmetry.space_group_name_H-M   'P 1'
#
loop_
_entity.id
_entity.type
_entity.pdbx_description
1 polymer ?
#
loop_
_entity_poly.entity_id
_entity_poly.type
_entity_poly.pdbx_seq_one_letter_code
_entity_poly.pdbx_strand_id
1 'polypeptide(L)'
;MATFQTSVGDPGRQAEECQQKRTERETVDVVNKINFPLTQGELGAVVIVFSVFAMALSIIYLTMPTVDYQVLKLPHNVDEVRLLTEYVSGYAKDYTLQVVLGYFVTYMFMQTFMIPGTIFMSLLAGSLFGVTKGLILVIVTATSGASSCFFLSKLVGRPIAHWLWPEKLSFFSSEVARRKKSLLNYMLFLRITPTLPNTFINVASPIVDVPYRTFFLATLFGLIPAAFVTVRAGLALNDLHSITDLYDAKTLGTLFLIGVVSILPTWAEKVRARPSREHAA
;
A
#
# COMPACT_ATOMS: atom_id res chain seq x y z
N MET A 1 -36.74 -77.94 -5.48
CA MET A 1 -37.38 -76.75 -4.88
C MET A 1 -36.30 -75.89 -4.24
N ALA A 2 -35.92 -74.79 -4.88
CA ALA A 2 -35.26 -73.65 -4.25
C ALA A 2 -35.49 -72.45 -5.17
N THR A 3 -36.35 -71.54 -4.73
CA THR A 3 -36.86 -70.39 -5.49
C THR A 3 -35.83 -69.26 -5.45
N PHE A 4 -35.35 -68.84 -6.61
CA PHE A 4 -34.47 -67.67 -6.78
C PHE A 4 -35.33 -66.40 -6.63
N GLN A 5 -35.38 -65.81 -5.44
CA GLN A 5 -36.01 -64.49 -5.25
C GLN A 5 -35.04 -63.40 -5.70
N THR A 6 -35.33 -62.82 -6.86
CA THR A 6 -34.78 -61.55 -7.31
C THR A 6 -35.17 -60.47 -6.31
N SER A 7 -34.19 -59.96 -5.55
CA SER A 7 -34.33 -58.79 -4.69
C SER A 7 -34.68 -57.57 -5.57
N VAL A 8 -35.97 -57.28 -5.67
CA VAL A 8 -36.47 -56.03 -6.26
C VAL A 8 -35.98 -54.89 -5.38
N GLY A 9 -35.00 -54.14 -5.88
CA GLY A 9 -34.44 -52.99 -5.18
C GLY A 9 -35.52 -51.96 -4.88
N ASP A 10 -35.56 -51.49 -3.63
CA ASP A 10 -36.50 -50.49 -3.15
C ASP A 10 -36.40 -49.20 -3.99
N PRO A 11 -37.47 -48.81 -4.72
CA PRO A 11 -37.46 -47.67 -5.63
C PRO A 11 -37.24 -46.33 -4.91
N GLY A 12 -37.57 -46.24 -3.60
CA GLY A 12 -37.31 -45.04 -2.80
C GLY A 12 -35.81 -44.79 -2.59
N ARG A 13 -35.07 -45.86 -2.30
CA ARG A 13 -33.61 -45.79 -2.05
C ARG A 13 -32.80 -45.48 -3.31
N GLN A 14 -33.26 -45.93 -4.48
CA GLN A 14 -32.64 -45.59 -5.76
C GLN A 14 -32.88 -44.13 -6.17
N ALA A 15 -34.05 -43.57 -5.84
CA ALA A 15 -34.35 -42.17 -6.10
C ALA A 15 -33.48 -41.23 -5.25
N GLU A 16 -33.28 -41.56 -3.96
CA GLU A 16 -32.42 -40.81 -3.04
C GLU A 16 -30.93 -40.83 -3.48
N GLU A 17 -30.39 -42.00 -3.86
CA GLU A 17 -29.01 -42.09 -4.39
C GLU A 17 -28.81 -41.29 -5.69
N CYS A 18 -29.82 -41.24 -6.56
CA CYS A 18 -29.78 -40.44 -7.79
C CYS A 18 -29.82 -38.93 -7.51
N GLN A 19 -30.63 -38.50 -6.54
CA GLN A 19 -30.68 -37.10 -6.09
C GLN A 19 -29.36 -36.69 -5.44
N GLN A 20 -28.80 -37.53 -4.57
CA GLN A 20 -27.53 -37.24 -3.90
C GLN A 20 -26.37 -37.17 -4.88
N LYS A 21 -26.29 -38.09 -5.87
CA LYS A 21 -25.31 -38.02 -6.96
C LYS A 21 -25.50 -36.79 -7.85
N ARG A 22 -26.72 -36.26 -8.00
CA ARG A 22 -26.99 -35.05 -8.78
C ARG A 22 -26.56 -33.81 -8.03
N THR A 23 -26.84 -33.74 -6.73
CA THR A 23 -26.40 -32.66 -5.84
C THR A 23 -24.88 -32.65 -5.68
N GLU A 24 -24.23 -33.81 -5.52
CA GLU A 24 -22.76 -33.90 -5.51
C GLU A 24 -22.15 -33.45 -6.84
N ARG A 25 -22.75 -33.83 -7.98
CA ARG A 25 -22.26 -33.42 -9.30
C ARG A 25 -22.43 -31.91 -9.53
N GLU A 26 -23.56 -31.34 -9.12
CA GLU A 26 -23.78 -29.87 -9.13
C GLU A 26 -22.81 -29.15 -8.18
N THR A 27 -22.53 -29.71 -7.00
CA THR A 27 -21.59 -29.11 -6.03
C THR A 27 -20.16 -29.18 -6.55
N VAL A 28 -19.76 -30.30 -7.15
CA VAL A 28 -18.44 -30.46 -7.79
C VAL A 28 -18.32 -29.55 -9.00
N ASP A 29 -19.37 -29.38 -9.81
CA ASP A 29 -19.36 -28.44 -10.95
C ASP A 29 -19.32 -26.98 -10.48
N VAL A 30 -19.98 -26.61 -9.38
CA VAL A 30 -19.90 -25.28 -8.77
C VAL A 30 -18.49 -25.02 -8.21
N VAL A 31 -17.87 -26.02 -7.58
CA VAL A 31 -16.49 -25.93 -7.06
C VAL A 31 -15.45 -25.92 -8.18
N ASN A 32 -15.62 -26.72 -9.25
CA ASN A 32 -14.73 -26.73 -10.41
C ASN A 32 -14.86 -25.47 -11.28
N LYS A 33 -16.00 -24.77 -11.22
CA LYS A 33 -16.20 -23.49 -11.91
C LYS A 33 -15.57 -22.31 -11.18
N ILE A 34 -14.97 -22.52 -10.00
CA ILE A 34 -14.05 -21.60 -9.34
C ILE A 34 -12.67 -21.68 -10.03
N ASN A 35 -12.65 -21.45 -11.35
CA ASN A 35 -11.38 -21.20 -12.02
C ASN A 35 -10.90 -19.83 -11.55
N PHE A 36 -9.69 -19.80 -10.99
CA PHE A 36 -9.06 -18.56 -10.54
C PHE A 36 -9.04 -17.58 -11.73
N PRO A 37 -9.47 -16.32 -11.54
CA PRO A 37 -9.70 -15.40 -12.65
C PRO A 37 -8.41 -14.92 -13.33
N LEU A 38 -7.23 -15.27 -12.79
CA LEU A 38 -5.95 -14.90 -13.38
C LEU A 38 -5.52 -15.86 -14.47
N THR A 39 -5.13 -15.29 -15.61
CA THR A 39 -4.47 -16.03 -16.68
C THR A 39 -3.00 -16.28 -16.31
N GLN A 40 -2.41 -17.41 -16.74
CA GLN A 40 -0.99 -17.69 -16.51
C GLN A 40 -0.06 -16.56 -17.04
N GLY A 41 -0.46 -15.87 -18.11
CA GLY A 41 0.25 -14.70 -18.63
C GLY A 41 0.24 -13.48 -17.71
N GLU A 42 -0.86 -13.24 -16.98
CA GLU A 42 -0.97 -12.14 -16.01
C GLU A 42 -0.09 -12.42 -14.79
N LEU A 43 -0.11 -13.67 -14.30
CA LEU A 43 0.77 -14.12 -13.24
C LEU A 43 2.24 -14.00 -13.65
N GLY A 44 2.58 -14.42 -14.87
CA GLY A 44 3.93 -14.26 -15.45
C GLY A 44 4.37 -12.79 -15.50
N ALA A 45 3.48 -11.89 -15.93
CA ALA A 45 3.78 -10.46 -15.96
C ALA A 45 4.08 -9.88 -14.56
N VAL A 46 3.35 -10.30 -13.53
CA VAL A 46 3.61 -9.89 -12.13
C VAL A 46 4.98 -10.36 -11.67
N VAL A 47 5.31 -11.63 -11.93
CA VAL A 47 6.61 -12.23 -11.57
C VAL A 47 7.73 -11.50 -12.30
N ILE A 48 7.56 -11.14 -13.58
CA ILE A 48 8.53 -10.37 -14.34
C ILE A 48 8.71 -8.98 -13.71
N VAL A 49 7.64 -8.25 -13.42
CA VAL A 49 7.72 -6.92 -12.79
C VAL A 49 8.44 -7.00 -11.45
N PHE A 50 8.08 -7.97 -10.60
CA PHE A 50 8.75 -8.19 -9.32
C PHE A 50 10.24 -8.50 -9.51
N SER A 51 10.57 -9.40 -10.44
CA SER A 51 11.96 -9.78 -10.74
C SER A 51 12.78 -8.61 -11.26
N VAL A 52 12.19 -7.73 -12.09
CA VAL A 52 12.85 -6.52 -12.59
C VAL A 52 13.18 -5.56 -11.44
N PHE A 53 12.23 -5.32 -10.54
CA PHE A 53 12.49 -4.50 -9.36
C PHE A 53 13.53 -5.12 -8.42
N ALA A 54 13.43 -6.42 -8.16
CA ALA A 54 14.37 -7.15 -7.30
C ALA A 54 15.79 -7.14 -7.91
N MET A 55 15.90 -7.30 -9.22
CA MET A 55 17.16 -7.18 -9.95
C MET A 55 17.71 -5.77 -9.90
N ALA A 56 16.88 -4.73 -10.09
CA ALA A 56 17.31 -3.34 -9.96
C ALA A 56 17.83 -3.02 -8.55
N LEU A 57 17.14 -3.49 -7.51
CA LEU A 57 17.60 -3.37 -6.12
C LEU A 57 18.92 -4.14 -5.88
N SER A 58 19.05 -5.33 -6.44
CA SER A 58 20.26 -6.15 -6.33
C SER A 58 21.45 -5.48 -7.03
N ILE A 59 21.25 -4.93 -8.23
CA ILE A 59 22.29 -4.17 -8.95
C ILE A 59 22.72 -2.98 -8.11
N ILE A 60 21.77 -2.20 -7.59
CA ILE A 60 22.07 -1.04 -6.74
C ILE A 60 22.85 -1.47 -5.49
N TYR A 61 22.43 -2.55 -4.83
CA TYR A 61 23.13 -3.10 -3.67
C TYR A 61 24.58 -3.51 -4.00
N LEU A 62 24.80 -4.17 -5.13
CA LEU A 62 26.13 -4.59 -5.59
C LEU A 62 27.00 -3.42 -6.06
N THR A 63 26.38 -2.34 -6.53
CA THR A 63 27.09 -1.13 -7.00
C THR A 63 27.37 -0.16 -5.86
N MET A 64 26.76 -0.37 -4.69
CA MET A 64 26.97 0.48 -3.52
C MET A 64 28.39 0.25 -2.97
N PRO A 65 29.20 1.30 -2.78
CA PRO A 65 30.49 1.19 -2.12
C PRO A 65 30.34 0.51 -0.75
N THR A 66 31.36 -0.24 -0.33
CA THR A 66 31.37 -0.90 0.97
C THR A 66 31.25 0.15 2.07
N VAL A 67 30.11 0.17 2.75
CA VAL A 67 29.90 1.00 3.92
C VAL A 67 30.63 0.34 5.09
N ASP A 68 31.40 1.12 5.85
CA ASP A 68 32.05 0.58 7.04
C ASP A 68 30.97 0.26 8.10
N TYR A 69 30.57 -1.01 8.16
CA TYR A 69 29.50 -1.51 9.03
C TYR A 69 29.81 -1.32 10.52
N GLN A 70 31.05 -0.97 10.89
CA GLN A 70 31.41 -0.64 12.27
C GLN A 70 30.85 0.72 12.71
N VAL A 71 30.63 1.65 11.78
CA VAL A 71 29.99 2.96 12.02
C VAL A 71 28.47 2.83 12.01
N LEU A 72 27.92 1.86 11.27
CA LEU A 72 26.47 1.62 11.12
C LEU A 72 25.83 0.85 12.29
N LYS A 73 26.36 0.97 13.51
CA LYS A 73 25.68 0.47 14.71
C LYS A 73 24.49 1.38 15.01
N LEU A 74 23.39 0.80 15.51
CA LEU A 74 22.27 1.58 16.03
C LEU A 74 22.82 2.51 17.11
N PRO A 75 22.76 3.84 16.93
CA PRO A 75 23.39 4.76 17.85
C PRO A 75 22.64 4.73 19.19
N HIS A 76 23.37 4.49 20.28
CA HIS A 76 22.81 4.48 21.63
C HIS A 76 22.89 5.85 22.32
N ASN A 77 23.64 6.78 21.73
CA ASN A 77 23.86 8.13 22.24
C ASN A 77 23.81 9.15 21.07
N VAL A 78 23.54 10.41 21.41
CA VAL A 78 23.29 11.48 20.43
C VAL A 78 24.56 11.82 19.62
N ASP A 79 25.74 11.59 20.20
CA ASP A 79 27.02 11.82 19.53
C ASP A 79 27.36 10.73 18.49
N GLU A 80 26.95 9.47 18.70
CA GLU A 80 27.00 8.43 17.66
C GLU A 80 25.98 8.70 16.55
N VAL A 81 24.78 9.22 16.88
CA VAL A 81 23.82 9.67 15.85
C VAL A 81 24.45 10.75 14.98
N ARG A 82 25.22 11.69 15.57
CA ARG A 82 25.92 12.75 14.85
C ARG A 82 27.01 12.24 13.94
N LEU A 83 27.92 11.40 14.45
CA LEU A 83 28.98 10.81 13.64
C LEU A 83 28.41 9.96 12.49
N LEU A 84 27.33 9.23 12.76
CA LEU A 84 26.61 8.47 11.73
C LEU A 84 25.94 9.40 10.72
N THR A 85 25.31 10.48 11.16
CA THR A 85 24.61 11.43 10.27
C THR A 85 25.60 12.22 9.42
N GLU A 86 26.73 12.66 9.98
CA GLU A 86 27.79 13.36 9.26
C GLU A 86 28.49 12.43 8.27
N TYR A 87 28.73 11.16 8.64
CA TYR A 87 29.25 10.14 7.73
C TYR A 87 28.26 9.80 6.61
N VAL A 88 26.98 9.62 6.92
CA VAL A 88 25.92 9.35 5.94
C VAL A 88 25.69 10.56 5.03
N SER A 89 25.75 11.78 5.55
CA SER A 89 25.67 13.01 4.73
C SER A 89 26.91 13.22 3.86
N GLY A 90 28.12 12.91 4.36
CA GLY A 90 29.35 12.94 3.56
C GLY A 90 29.32 11.90 2.44
N TYR A 91 28.96 10.67 2.77
CA TYR A 91 28.78 9.58 1.81
C TYR A 91 27.68 9.87 0.79
N ALA A 92 26.56 10.45 1.21
CA ALA A 92 25.50 10.89 0.31
C ALA A 92 25.93 12.05 -0.59
N LYS A 93 26.94 12.83 -0.21
CA LYS A 93 27.50 13.91 -1.04
C LYS A 93 28.45 13.33 -2.09
N ASP A 94 29.34 12.42 -1.70
CA ASP A 94 30.32 11.79 -2.59
C ASP A 94 29.66 10.80 -3.58
N TYR A 95 28.58 10.13 -3.17
CA TYR A 95 27.82 9.17 -3.98
C TYR A 95 26.35 9.58 -4.19
N THR A 96 26.10 10.89 -4.37
CA THR A 96 24.75 11.46 -4.50
C THR A 96 23.87 10.69 -5.48
N LEU A 97 24.40 10.34 -6.66
CA LEU A 97 23.62 9.64 -7.69
C LEU A 97 23.18 8.24 -7.23
N GLN A 98 24.08 7.47 -6.60
CA GLN A 98 23.79 6.11 -6.14
C GLN A 98 22.79 6.12 -4.98
N VAL A 99 22.93 7.05 -4.03
CA VAL A 99 22.01 7.18 -2.90
C VAL A 99 20.63 7.62 -3.38
N VAL A 100 20.55 8.59 -4.30
CA VAL A 100 19.27 9.03 -4.87
C VAL A 100 18.60 7.92 -5.69
N LEU A 101 19.35 7.18 -6.52
CA LEU A 101 18.82 6.05 -7.28
C LEU A 101 18.37 4.90 -6.37
N GLY A 102 19.17 4.56 -5.35
CA GLY A 102 18.81 3.54 -4.36
C GLY A 102 17.57 3.92 -3.57
N TYR A 103 17.48 5.17 -3.12
CA TYR A 103 16.28 5.71 -2.50
C TYR A 103 15.08 5.60 -3.46
N PHE A 104 15.25 6.02 -4.71
CA PHE A 104 14.18 6.03 -5.71
C PHE A 104 13.62 4.63 -5.95
N VAL A 105 14.49 3.66 -6.24
CA VAL A 105 14.08 2.29 -6.55
C VAL A 105 13.50 1.61 -5.31
N THR A 106 14.07 1.83 -4.13
CA THR A 106 13.55 1.25 -2.86
C THR A 106 12.17 1.81 -2.55
N TYR A 107 11.98 3.14 -2.60
CA TYR A 107 10.68 3.76 -2.38
C TYR A 107 9.67 3.25 -3.40
N MET A 108 10.03 3.24 -4.68
CA MET A 108 9.16 2.80 -5.76
C MET A 108 8.78 1.33 -5.60
N PHE A 109 9.71 0.46 -5.18
CA PHE A 109 9.45 -0.94 -4.87
C PHE A 109 8.44 -1.08 -3.73
N MET A 110 8.70 -0.43 -2.58
CA MET A 110 7.80 -0.47 -1.43
C MET A 110 6.39 0.00 -1.82
N GLN A 111 6.30 1.10 -2.56
CA GLN A 111 5.04 1.69 -2.99
C GLN A 111 4.31 0.83 -4.03
N THR A 112 5.04 0.18 -4.95
CA THR A 112 4.47 -0.70 -5.99
C THR A 112 3.87 -1.96 -5.38
N PHE A 113 4.58 -2.57 -4.42
CA PHE A 113 4.18 -3.81 -3.75
C PHE A 113 3.47 -3.59 -2.42
N MET A 114 2.99 -2.36 -2.17
CA MET A 114 2.14 -2.04 -1.02
C MET A 114 2.81 -2.28 0.35
N ILE A 115 4.15 -2.26 0.39
CA ILE A 115 4.94 -2.53 1.59
C ILE A 115 4.87 -1.29 2.52
N PRO A 116 4.46 -1.46 3.79
CA PRO A 116 4.44 -0.34 4.73
C PRO A 116 5.87 0.14 5.03
N GLY A 117 6.02 1.44 5.30
CA GLY A 117 7.31 2.05 5.68
C GLY A 117 7.75 3.24 4.82
N THR A 118 6.98 3.63 3.81
CA THR A 118 7.25 4.81 2.97
C THR A 118 7.24 6.14 3.74
N ILE A 119 6.62 6.17 4.93
CA ILE A 119 6.70 7.30 5.87
C ILE A 119 8.14 7.49 6.36
N PHE A 120 8.84 6.41 6.73
CA PHE A 120 10.24 6.48 7.17
C PHE A 120 11.16 6.94 6.04
N MET A 121 10.92 6.49 4.81
CA MET A 121 11.65 6.99 3.65
C MET A 121 11.41 8.50 3.44
N SER A 122 10.18 8.98 3.66
CA SER A 122 9.87 10.40 3.53
C SER A 122 10.54 11.26 4.63
N LEU A 123 10.67 10.73 5.85
CA LEU A 123 11.46 11.34 6.93
C LEU A 123 12.95 11.39 6.55
N LEU A 124 13.49 10.28 6.06
CA LEU A 124 14.87 10.16 5.61
C LEU A 124 15.20 11.15 4.48
N ALA A 125 14.30 11.32 3.52
CA ALA A 125 14.47 12.31 2.46
C ALA A 125 14.57 13.75 3.01
N GLY A 126 13.82 14.04 4.08
CA GLY A 126 13.88 15.31 4.80
C GLY A 126 15.19 15.54 5.54
N SER A 127 15.71 14.53 6.22
CA SER A 127 16.99 14.65 6.94
C SER A 127 18.19 14.74 5.99
N LEU A 128 18.19 13.95 4.90
CA LEU A 128 19.32 13.87 3.97
C LEU A 128 19.39 15.03 2.96
N PHE A 129 18.24 15.44 2.41
CA PHE A 129 18.20 16.38 1.28
C PHE A 129 17.56 17.73 1.64
N GLY A 130 17.07 17.88 2.87
CA GLY A 130 16.30 19.03 3.30
C GLY A 130 14.90 19.08 2.68
N VAL A 131 14.12 20.11 3.06
CA VAL A 131 12.69 20.18 2.72
C VAL A 131 12.44 20.25 1.22
N THR A 132 13.10 21.15 0.50
CA THR A 132 12.76 21.38 -0.91
C THR A 132 13.12 20.19 -1.80
N LYS A 133 14.37 19.70 -1.71
CA LYS A 133 14.83 18.57 -2.52
C LYS A 133 14.20 17.26 -2.07
N GLY A 134 14.07 17.05 -0.75
CA GLY A 134 13.40 15.89 -0.18
C GLY A 134 11.93 15.80 -0.59
N LEU A 135 11.19 16.91 -0.57
CA LEU A 135 9.80 16.95 -1.01
C LEU A 135 9.66 16.58 -2.49
N ILE A 136 10.49 17.19 -3.37
CA ILE A 136 10.46 16.86 -4.81
C ILE A 136 10.76 15.37 -5.02
N LEU A 137 11.80 14.85 -4.35
CA LEU A 137 12.18 13.45 -4.45
C LEU A 137 11.05 12.52 -3.98
N VAL A 138 10.43 12.80 -2.84
CA VAL A 138 9.30 12.01 -2.30
C VAL A 138 8.10 12.05 -3.24
N ILE A 139 7.73 13.22 -3.77
CA ILE A 139 6.56 13.33 -4.65
C ILE A 139 6.79 12.58 -5.96
N VAL A 140 7.98 12.69 -6.57
CA VAL A 140 8.30 11.98 -7.81
C VAL A 140 8.33 10.48 -7.58
N THR A 141 9.00 10.01 -6.53
CA THR A 141 9.11 8.57 -6.21
C THR A 141 7.77 7.96 -5.82
N ALA A 142 7.00 8.62 -4.95
CA ALA A 142 5.68 8.18 -4.53
C ALA A 142 4.68 8.15 -5.68
N THR A 143 4.69 9.16 -6.55
CA THR A 143 3.80 9.20 -7.72
C THR A 143 4.19 8.11 -8.74
N SER A 144 5.49 7.89 -8.96
CA SER A 144 5.99 6.83 -9.84
C SER A 144 5.60 5.44 -9.33
N GLY A 145 5.84 5.17 -8.04
CA GLY A 145 5.47 3.90 -7.41
C GLY A 145 3.96 3.68 -7.33
N ALA A 146 3.17 4.72 -7.04
CA ALA A 146 1.71 4.65 -7.06
C ALA A 146 1.18 4.36 -8.47
N SER A 147 1.82 4.89 -9.50
CA SER A 147 1.48 4.61 -10.89
C SER A 147 1.79 3.15 -11.27
N SER A 148 2.93 2.61 -10.85
CA SER A 148 3.24 1.19 -11.01
C SER A 148 2.25 0.29 -10.27
N CYS A 149 1.90 0.63 -9.03
CA CYS A 149 0.85 -0.06 -8.26
C CYS A 149 -0.52 -0.01 -8.98
N PHE A 150 -0.88 1.13 -9.58
CA PHE A 150 -2.12 1.28 -10.34
C PHE A 150 -2.17 0.31 -11.53
N PHE A 151 -1.09 0.21 -12.31
CA PHE A 151 -1.07 -0.71 -13.45
C PHE A 151 -1.04 -2.16 -13.01
N LEU A 152 -0.30 -2.49 -11.94
CA LEU A 152 -0.27 -3.82 -11.37
C LEU A 152 -1.66 -4.25 -10.85
N SER A 153 -2.35 -3.36 -10.14
CA SER A 153 -3.73 -3.58 -9.70
C SER A 153 -4.71 -3.65 -10.87
N LYS A 154 -4.50 -2.86 -11.93
CA LYS A 154 -5.34 -2.96 -13.14
C LYS A 154 -5.23 -4.33 -13.81
N LEU A 155 -4.04 -4.91 -13.82
CA LEU A 155 -3.76 -6.22 -14.42
C LEU A 155 -4.33 -7.36 -13.56
N VAL A 156 -4.09 -7.33 -12.25
CA VAL A 156 -4.39 -8.46 -11.34
C VAL A 156 -5.60 -8.20 -10.45
N GLY A 157 -5.66 -7.01 -9.86
CA GLY A 157 -6.69 -6.62 -8.90
C GLY A 157 -8.07 -6.53 -9.53
N ARG A 158 -8.18 -6.08 -10.79
CA ARG A 158 -9.48 -5.96 -11.47
C ARG A 158 -10.13 -7.31 -11.77
N PRO A 159 -9.45 -8.32 -12.38
CA PRO A 159 -10.02 -9.66 -12.54
C PRO A 159 -10.45 -10.29 -11.22
N ILE A 160 -9.61 -10.19 -10.17
CA ILE A 160 -9.92 -10.73 -8.84
C ILE A 160 -11.15 -10.04 -8.24
N ALA A 161 -11.21 -8.71 -8.28
CA ALA A 161 -12.33 -7.96 -7.70
C ALA A 161 -13.66 -8.23 -8.43
N HIS A 162 -13.62 -8.39 -9.76
CA HIS A 162 -14.80 -8.75 -10.55
C HIS A 162 -15.29 -10.16 -10.23
N TRP A 163 -14.37 -11.09 -9.94
CA TRP A 163 -14.73 -12.44 -9.52
C TRP A 163 -15.31 -12.50 -8.11
N LEU A 164 -14.75 -11.72 -7.18
CA LEU A 164 -15.11 -11.78 -5.76
C LEU A 164 -16.36 -10.93 -5.41
N TRP A 165 -16.52 -9.76 -6.03
CA TRP A 165 -17.64 -8.83 -5.76
C TRP A 165 -18.17 -8.10 -7.01
N PRO A 166 -18.75 -8.81 -7.99
CA PRO A 166 -19.19 -8.22 -9.26
C PRO A 166 -20.25 -7.10 -9.10
N GLU A 167 -21.23 -7.30 -8.22
CA GLU A 167 -22.32 -6.32 -8.00
C GLU A 167 -21.85 -5.03 -7.31
N LYS A 168 -20.94 -5.13 -6.33
CA LYS A 168 -20.38 -3.94 -5.68
C LYS A 168 -19.50 -3.18 -6.65
N LEU A 169 -18.71 -3.90 -7.45
CA LEU A 169 -17.84 -3.29 -8.45
C LEU A 169 -18.64 -2.50 -9.48
N SER A 170 -19.71 -3.08 -10.04
CA SER A 170 -20.55 -2.39 -11.03
C SER A 170 -21.22 -1.15 -10.45
N PHE A 171 -21.69 -1.20 -9.21
CA PHE A 171 -22.23 -0.05 -8.49
C PHE A 171 -21.18 1.07 -8.36
N PHE A 172 -19.99 0.77 -7.84
CA PHE A 172 -18.95 1.79 -7.66
C PHE A 172 -18.43 2.35 -9.00
N SER A 173 -18.21 1.51 -10.00
CA SER A 173 -17.81 1.96 -11.34
C SER A 173 -18.89 2.86 -11.98
N SER A 174 -20.17 2.55 -11.78
CA SER A 174 -21.28 3.40 -12.28
C SER A 174 -21.30 4.78 -11.60
N GLU A 175 -20.98 4.82 -10.30
CA GLU A 175 -20.92 6.06 -9.53
C GLU A 175 -19.73 6.94 -9.95
N VAL A 176 -18.57 6.32 -10.21
CA VAL A 176 -17.39 6.97 -10.78
C VAL A 176 -17.72 7.54 -12.17
N ALA A 177 -18.42 6.79 -13.01
CA ALA A 177 -18.85 7.23 -14.33
C ALA A 177 -19.81 8.45 -14.24
N ARG A 178 -20.75 8.43 -13.29
CA ARG A 178 -21.70 9.55 -13.06
C ARG A 178 -20.99 10.83 -12.63
N ARG A 179 -19.91 10.73 -11.85
CA ARG A 179 -19.18 11.88 -11.29
C ARG A 179 -17.89 12.22 -12.04
N LYS A 180 -17.74 11.75 -13.28
CA LYS A 180 -16.51 11.91 -14.08
C LYS A 180 -15.97 13.34 -14.15
N LYS A 181 -16.85 14.36 -14.20
CA LYS A 181 -16.48 15.79 -14.28
C LYS A 181 -15.81 16.32 -13.01
N SER A 182 -16.19 15.80 -11.83
CA SER A 182 -15.65 16.22 -10.53
C SER A 182 -14.74 15.18 -9.88
N LEU A 183 -14.44 14.09 -10.58
CA LEU A 183 -13.68 12.95 -10.07
C LEU A 183 -12.28 13.33 -9.57
N LEU A 184 -11.62 14.29 -10.24
CA LEU A 184 -10.33 14.82 -9.79
C LEU A 184 -10.44 15.46 -8.40
N ASN A 185 -11.46 16.29 -8.17
CA ASN A 185 -11.66 16.95 -6.89
C ASN A 185 -11.98 15.93 -5.78
N TYR A 186 -12.79 14.91 -6.08
CA TYR A 186 -13.04 13.82 -5.15
C TYR A 186 -11.77 13.05 -4.80
N MET A 187 -10.96 12.67 -5.79
CA MET A 187 -9.69 11.99 -5.54
C MET A 187 -8.70 12.85 -4.76
N LEU A 188 -8.63 14.14 -5.08
CA LEU A 188 -7.78 15.08 -4.38
C LEU A 188 -8.18 15.18 -2.90
N PHE A 189 -9.48 15.32 -2.64
CA PHE A 189 -10.03 15.30 -1.28
C PHE A 189 -9.66 14.02 -0.53
N LEU A 190 -9.81 12.84 -1.17
CA LEU A 190 -9.48 11.55 -0.58
C LEU A 190 -7.98 11.37 -0.29
N ARG A 191 -7.10 12.05 -1.03
CA ARG A 191 -5.65 11.94 -0.83
C ARG A 191 -5.10 12.96 0.16
N ILE A 192 -5.69 14.15 0.19
CA ILE A 192 -5.34 15.18 1.17
C ILE A 192 -5.86 14.78 2.55
N THR A 193 -7.06 14.21 2.62
CA THR A 193 -7.65 13.74 3.87
C THR A 193 -7.08 12.35 4.20
N PRO A 194 -6.53 12.10 5.39
CA PRO A 194 -5.95 10.80 5.77
C PRO A 194 -7.00 9.73 6.08
N THR A 195 -8.18 9.78 5.46
CA THR A 195 -9.29 8.85 5.72
C THR A 195 -9.03 7.46 5.16
N LEU A 196 -8.29 7.36 4.05
CA LEU A 196 -7.97 6.10 3.41
C LEU A 196 -6.46 5.95 3.25
N PRO A 197 -5.91 4.76 3.52
CA PRO A 197 -4.51 4.47 3.25
C PRO A 197 -4.17 4.71 1.77
N ASN A 198 -3.00 5.29 1.50
CA ASN A 198 -2.55 5.57 0.13
C ASN A 198 -2.57 4.31 -0.75
N THR A 199 -2.15 3.20 -0.16
CA THR A 199 -2.16 1.86 -0.73
C THR A 199 -3.55 1.43 -1.22
N PHE A 200 -4.58 1.68 -0.41
CA PHE A 200 -5.96 1.36 -0.75
C PHE A 200 -6.42 2.17 -1.97
N ILE A 201 -6.15 3.48 -1.99
CA ILE A 201 -6.51 4.34 -3.13
C ILE A 201 -5.81 3.86 -4.41
N ASN A 202 -4.53 3.47 -4.33
CA ASN A 202 -3.76 3.00 -5.49
C ASN A 202 -4.33 1.71 -6.10
N VAL A 203 -4.76 0.77 -5.25
CA VAL A 203 -5.34 -0.51 -5.70
C VAL A 203 -6.78 -0.35 -6.15
N ALA A 204 -7.61 0.38 -5.40
CA ALA A 204 -9.03 0.51 -5.67
C ALA A 204 -9.33 1.35 -6.92
N SER A 205 -8.52 2.38 -7.19
CA SER A 205 -8.73 3.28 -8.33
C SER A 205 -8.88 2.58 -9.69
N PRO A 206 -7.95 1.69 -10.13
CA PRO A 206 -8.09 0.98 -11.40
C PRO A 206 -9.21 -0.07 -11.39
N ILE A 207 -9.56 -0.58 -10.21
CA ILE A 207 -10.65 -1.55 -10.03
C ILE A 207 -11.99 -0.87 -10.34
N VAL A 208 -12.25 0.32 -9.79
CA VAL A 208 -13.50 1.09 -10.01
C VAL A 208 -13.46 2.00 -11.25
N ASP A 209 -12.61 1.68 -12.23
CA ASP A 209 -12.51 2.39 -13.52
C ASP A 209 -12.15 3.89 -13.44
N VAL A 210 -11.35 4.30 -12.45
CA VAL A 210 -10.80 5.67 -12.42
C VAL A 210 -9.83 5.87 -13.59
N PRO A 211 -9.97 6.94 -14.38
CA PRO A 211 -8.99 7.26 -15.42
C PRO A 211 -7.60 7.52 -14.85
N TYR A 212 -6.56 6.93 -15.45
CA TYR A 212 -5.17 7.08 -14.99
C TYR A 212 -4.73 8.54 -14.90
N ARG A 213 -5.15 9.42 -15.83
CA ARG A 213 -4.81 10.85 -15.79
C ARG A 213 -5.34 11.53 -14.53
N THR A 214 -6.57 11.22 -14.14
CA THR A 214 -7.20 11.74 -12.91
C THR A 214 -6.46 11.22 -11.68
N PHE A 215 -6.17 9.92 -11.66
CA PHE A 215 -5.39 9.28 -10.60
C PHE A 215 -4.01 9.92 -10.45
N PHE A 216 -3.26 10.08 -11.55
CA PHE A 216 -1.91 10.62 -11.56
C PHE A 216 -1.87 12.06 -11.03
N LEU A 217 -2.74 12.94 -11.55
CA LEU A 217 -2.80 14.33 -11.09
C LEU A 217 -3.23 14.44 -9.63
N ALA A 218 -4.24 13.68 -9.21
CA ALA A 218 -4.67 13.67 -7.82
C ALA A 218 -3.57 13.13 -6.88
N THR A 219 -2.77 12.15 -7.32
CA THR A 219 -1.62 11.63 -6.56
C THR A 219 -0.52 12.66 -6.44
N LEU A 220 -0.16 13.28 -7.57
CA LEU A 220 0.91 14.27 -7.65
C LEU A 220 0.65 15.46 -6.73
N PHE A 221 -0.57 16.02 -6.76
CA PHE A 221 -0.92 17.19 -5.96
C PHE A 221 -1.42 16.83 -4.56
N GLY A 222 -2.18 15.74 -4.43
CA GLY A 222 -2.79 15.34 -3.16
C GLY A 222 -1.80 14.84 -2.12
N LEU A 223 -0.62 14.35 -2.55
CA LEU A 223 0.44 13.93 -1.64
C LEU A 223 1.27 15.09 -1.08
N ILE A 224 1.27 16.26 -1.71
CA ILE A 224 2.13 17.39 -1.34
C ILE A 224 1.97 17.79 0.13
N PRO A 225 0.76 17.97 0.68
CA PRO A 225 0.61 18.43 2.06
C PRO A 225 1.18 17.42 3.08
N ALA A 226 0.82 16.13 2.93
CA ALA A 226 1.27 15.08 3.82
C ALA A 226 2.79 14.82 3.70
N ALA A 227 3.32 14.84 2.48
CA ALA A 227 4.74 14.71 2.22
C ALA A 227 5.52 15.89 2.81
N PHE A 228 5.02 17.13 2.68
CA PHE A 228 5.66 18.31 3.25
C PHE A 228 5.78 18.22 4.78
N VAL A 229 4.70 17.84 5.48
CA VAL A 229 4.73 17.66 6.94
C VAL A 229 5.75 16.60 7.35
N THR A 230 5.76 15.47 6.64
CA THR A 230 6.66 14.35 6.95
C THR A 230 8.13 14.71 6.66
N VAL A 231 8.42 15.30 5.50
CA VAL A 231 9.78 15.74 5.13
C VAL A 231 10.27 16.84 6.08
N ARG A 232 9.40 17.77 6.49
CA ARG A 232 9.70 18.78 7.51
C ARG A 232 10.05 18.16 8.86
N ALA A 233 9.27 17.16 9.28
CA ALA A 233 9.59 16.40 10.50
C ALA A 233 10.94 15.70 10.38
N GLY A 234 11.26 15.15 9.20
CA GLY A 234 12.57 14.57 8.89
C GLY A 234 13.73 15.55 9.03
N LEU A 235 13.55 16.80 8.57
CA LEU A 235 14.54 17.86 8.78
C LEU A 235 14.70 18.21 10.26
N ALA A 236 13.59 18.31 11.01
CA ALA A 236 13.63 18.61 12.43
C ALA A 236 14.35 17.53 13.24
N LEU A 237 14.30 16.26 12.81
CA LEU A 237 15.08 15.17 13.41
C LEU A 237 16.60 15.40 13.27
N ASN A 238 17.05 16.07 12.21
CA ASN A 238 18.45 16.43 12.02
C ASN A 238 18.87 17.63 12.91
N ASP A 239 17.92 18.50 13.26
CA ASP A 239 18.13 19.67 14.12
C ASP A 239 17.96 19.38 15.62
N LEU A 240 17.68 18.13 16.02
CA LEU A 240 17.68 17.72 17.43
C LEU A 240 19.14 17.65 17.95
N HIS A 241 19.71 18.81 18.25
CA HIS A 241 21.12 18.99 18.61
C HIS A 241 21.43 18.70 20.09
N SER A 242 20.44 18.39 20.94
CA SER A 242 20.67 17.96 22.34
C SER A 242 19.40 17.38 22.96
N ILE A 243 19.55 16.53 23.99
CA ILE A 243 18.45 16.12 24.88
C ILE A 243 17.75 17.36 25.50
N THR A 244 18.46 18.50 25.58
CA THR A 244 17.90 19.78 26.03
C THR A 244 16.90 20.41 25.04
N ASP A 245 17.01 20.14 23.72
CA ASP A 245 16.05 20.60 22.69
C ASP A 245 14.82 19.69 22.57
N LEU A 246 14.88 18.47 23.11
CA LEU A 246 13.67 17.66 23.34
C LEU A 246 12.76 18.32 24.39
N TYR A 247 13.30 19.21 25.24
CA TYR A 247 12.55 20.04 26.18
C TYR A 247 12.19 21.43 25.62
N ASP A 248 12.62 21.78 24.40
CA ASP A 248 12.20 23.04 23.78
C ASP A 248 10.70 22.99 23.46
N ALA A 249 9.97 24.00 23.90
CA ALA A 249 8.50 24.02 23.86
C ALA A 249 7.96 23.87 22.42
N LYS A 250 8.75 24.29 21.42
CA LYS A 250 8.40 24.20 20.00
C LYS A 250 8.54 22.78 19.45
N THR A 251 9.57 22.06 19.89
CA THR A 251 9.85 20.68 19.50
C THR A 251 8.91 19.72 20.21
N LEU A 252 8.69 19.91 21.52
CA LEU A 252 7.64 19.22 22.28
C LEU A 252 6.26 19.48 21.69
N GLY A 253 5.97 20.73 21.30
CA GLY A 253 4.73 21.08 20.61
C GLY A 253 4.56 20.31 19.31
N THR A 254 5.62 20.21 18.49
CA THR A 254 5.58 19.51 17.20
C THR A 254 5.46 17.98 17.37
N LEU A 255 6.22 17.37 18.29
CA LEU A 255 6.13 15.94 18.63
C LEU A 255 4.78 15.59 19.24
N PHE A 256 4.25 16.44 20.12
CA PHE A 256 2.91 16.30 20.67
C PHE A 256 1.86 16.38 19.56
N LEU A 257 1.99 17.32 18.61
CA LEU A 257 1.07 17.45 17.48
C LEU A 257 1.11 16.22 16.57
N ILE A 258 2.30 15.68 16.29
CA ILE A 258 2.47 14.42 15.55
C ILE A 258 1.84 13.25 16.32
N GLY A 259 2.07 13.16 17.63
CA GLY A 259 1.47 12.13 18.50
C GLY A 259 -0.06 12.22 18.53
N VAL A 260 -0.62 13.43 18.67
CA VAL A 260 -2.06 13.68 18.62
C VAL A 260 -2.62 13.30 17.24
N VAL A 261 -1.98 13.74 16.15
CA VAL A 261 -2.39 13.40 14.79
C VAL A 261 -2.30 11.89 14.53
N SER A 262 -1.32 11.20 15.12
CA SER A 262 -1.19 9.74 15.03
C SER A 262 -2.26 9.00 15.84
N ILE A 263 -2.74 9.57 16.95
CA ILE A 263 -3.75 8.96 17.82
C ILE A 263 -5.18 9.26 17.34
N LEU A 264 -5.41 10.42 16.70
CA LEU A 264 -6.71 10.83 16.16
C LEU A 264 -7.43 9.77 15.31
N PRO A 265 -6.80 9.08 14.34
CA PRO A 265 -7.47 8.04 13.56
C PRO A 265 -7.92 6.87 14.46
N THR A 266 -7.05 6.40 15.36
CA THR A 266 -7.34 5.35 16.34
C THR A 266 -8.48 5.72 17.30
N TRP A 267 -8.57 6.99 17.70
CA TRP A 267 -9.61 7.49 18.59
C TRP A 267 -10.95 7.68 17.85
N ALA A 268 -10.91 8.16 16.60
CA ALA A 268 -12.09 8.30 15.76
C ALA A 268 -12.74 6.94 15.46
N GLU A 269 -11.94 5.90 15.25
CA GLU A 269 -12.42 4.52 15.11
C GLU A 269 -13.09 4.02 16.41
N LYS A 270 -12.48 4.30 17.58
CA LYS A 270 -13.03 3.91 18.89
C LYS A 270 -14.33 4.63 19.25
N VAL A 271 -14.49 5.89 18.84
CA VAL A 271 -15.73 6.66 19.05
C VAL A 271 -16.84 6.21 18.10
N ARG A 272 -16.50 5.87 16.85
CA ARG A 272 -17.46 5.37 15.85
C ARG A 272 -17.91 3.93 16.11
N ALA A 273 -17.13 3.15 16.86
CA ALA A 273 -17.45 1.78 17.24
C ALA A 273 -18.37 1.65 18.48
N ARG A 274 -18.85 2.74 19.09
CA ARG A 274 -19.88 2.67 20.14
C ARG A 274 -21.26 2.54 19.47
N PRO A 275 -21.93 1.37 19.52
CA PRO A 275 -23.27 1.23 18.98
C PRO A 275 -24.25 1.98 19.87
N SER A 276 -25.07 2.84 19.28
CA SER A 276 -26.24 3.45 19.93
C SER A 276 -27.21 2.36 20.40
N ARG A 277 -27.06 1.90 21.65
CA ARG A 277 -28.11 1.18 22.37
C ARG A 277 -28.88 2.18 23.22
N GLU A 278 -29.86 2.83 22.60
CA GLU A 278 -31.05 3.38 23.27
C GLU A 278 -31.97 3.95 22.19
N HIS A 279 -33.28 3.90 22.43
CA HIS A 279 -34.42 4.03 21.49
C HIS A 279 -34.94 2.70 20.90
N ALA A 280 -35.19 1.74 21.78
CA ALA A 280 -36.35 0.86 21.67
C ALA A 280 -36.86 0.54 23.08
N ALA A 281 -37.71 1.42 23.59
CA ALA A 281 -38.62 1.19 24.71
C ALA A 281 -39.93 1.90 24.37
#